data_AF-A0A1G4QAT9-F1
#
_entry.id   AF-A0A1G4QAT9-F1
#
_cell.length_a   1.000
_cell.length_b   1.000
_cell.length_c   1.000
_cell.angle_alpha   90.00
_cell.angle_beta   90.00
_cell.angle_gamma   90.00
#
_symmetry.space_group_name_H-M   'P 1'
#
loop_
_entity.id
_entity.type
_entity.pdbx_description
1 polymer ?
#
loop_
_entity_poly.entity_id
_entity_poly.type
_entity_poly.pdbx_seq_one_letter_code
_entity_poly.pdbx_strand_id
1 'polypeptide(L)' 'MGSIVTALIQAGLRIEFVHEFPFCMYEKFPGLMEKGEDGWWRMKGKEFIPMLFSIRATKPAEA' A
#
# COMPACT_ATOMS: atom_id res chain seq x y z
N MET A 1 4.20 -2.77 7.90
CA MET A 1 4.76 -1.74 7.00
C MET A 1 6.20 -1.41 7.41
N GLY A 2 6.46 -0.90 8.61
CA GLY A 2 7.81 -0.45 9.03
C GLY A 2 8.97 -1.40 8.72
N SER A 3 8.82 -2.71 8.92
CA SER A 3 9.85 -3.71 8.58
C SER A 3 10.28 -3.69 7.10
N ILE A 4 9.35 -3.45 6.17
CA ILE A 4 9.64 -3.39 4.72
C ILE A 4 10.44 -2.10 4.42
N VAL A 5 10.03 -0.96 4.98
CA VAL A 5 10.77 0.31 4.83
C VAL A 5 12.17 0.18 5.41
N THR A 6 12.30 -0.38 6.61
CA THR A 6 13.60 -0.60 7.25
C THR A 6 14.49 -1.52 6.41
N ALA A 7 13.95 -2.62 5.86
CA ALA A 7 14.72 -3.54 5.02
C ALA A 7 15.24 -2.86 3.73
N LEU A 8 14.42 -2.04 3.08
CA LEU A 8 14.84 -1.30 1.88
C LEU A 8 15.93 -0.27 2.19
N ILE A 9 15.82 0.45 3.31
CA ILE A 9 16.84 1.39 3.78
C ILE A 9 18.15 0.66 4.08
N GLN A 10 18.09 -0.48 4.79
CA GLN A 10 19.26 -1.31 5.11
C GLN A 10 19.94 -1.88 3.85
N ALA A 11 19.17 -2.12 2.79
CA ALA A 11 19.72 -2.51 1.49
C ALA A 11 20.34 -1.33 0.70
N GLY A 12 20.42 -0.13 1.29
CA GLY A 12 21.03 1.05 0.68
C GLY A 12 20.11 1.78 -0.31
N LEU A 13 18.80 1.48 -0.32
CA LEU A 13 17.85 2.23 -1.14
C LEU A 13 17.35 3.46 -0.39
N ARG A 14 17.22 4.58 -1.11
CA ARG A 14 16.55 5.78 -0.64
C ARG A 14 15.07 5.69 -0.98
N ILE A 15 14.21 5.74 0.04
CA ILE A 15 12.75 5.80 -0.16
C ILE A 15 12.38 7.17 -0.78
N GLU A 16 11.59 7.15 -1.84
CA GLU A 16 11.05 8.35 -2.48
C GLU A 16 9.63 8.63 -2.02
N PHE A 17 8.77 7.61 -2.00
CA PHE A 17 7.42 7.72 -1.44
C PHE A 17 6.90 6.37 -0.95
N VAL A 18 5.90 6.47 -0.07
CA VAL A 18 4.98 5.38 0.27
C VAL A 18 3.57 5.93 0.12
N HIS A 19 2.73 5.28 -0.68
CA HIS A 19 1.31 5.62 -0.80
C HIS A 19 0.47 4.46 -0.28
N GLU A 20 -0.48 4.77 0.59
CA GLU A 20 -1.45 3.82 1.10
C GLU A 20 -2.81 4.04 0.41
N PHE A 21 -3.50 2.93 0.14
CA PHE A 21 -4.75 2.93 -0.60
C PHE A 21 -5.84 2.23 0.19
N PRO A 22 -7.07 2.78 0.24
CA PRO A 22 -8.15 2.24 1.05
C PRO A 22 -8.91 1.08 0.38
N PHE A 23 -8.28 0.39 -0.57
CA PHE A 23 -8.93 -0.61 -1.41
C PHE A 23 -8.03 -1.82 -1.73
N CYS A 24 -8.63 -2.94 -2.12
CA CYS A 24 -7.91 -4.13 -2.64
C CYS A 24 -8.64 -4.87 -3.76
N MET A 25 -7.96 -5.82 -4.39
CA MET A 25 -8.38 -6.50 -5.62
C MET A 25 -9.47 -7.57 -5.44
N TYR A 26 -9.80 -7.95 -4.21
CA TYR A 26 -10.85 -8.91 -3.88
C TYR A 26 -11.54 -8.55 -2.56
N GLU A 27 -12.66 -9.21 -2.27
CA GLU A 27 -13.40 -9.07 -1.01
C GLU A 27 -12.63 -9.73 0.15
N LYS A 28 -11.61 -9.03 0.66
CA LYS A 28 -10.75 -9.57 1.71
C LYS A 28 -11.50 -9.90 3.00
N PHE A 29 -12.57 -9.16 3.29
CA PHE A 29 -13.44 -9.38 4.44
C PHE A 29 -14.89 -9.59 3.95
N PRO A 30 -15.31 -10.85 3.73
CA PRO A 30 -16.62 -11.18 3.17
C PRO A 30 -17.78 -10.54 3.92
N GLY A 31 -18.70 -9.92 3.19
CA GLY A 31 -19.89 -9.23 3.70
C GLY A 31 -19.64 -7.83 4.27
N LEU A 32 -18.39 -7.51 4.65
CA LEU A 32 -18.01 -6.22 5.25
C LEU A 32 -17.50 -5.20 4.22
N MET A 33 -17.31 -5.62 2.97
CA MET A 33 -16.77 -4.79 1.91
C MET A 33 -17.78 -4.60 0.77
N GLU A 34 -17.54 -3.57 -0.03
CA GLU A 34 -18.32 -3.27 -1.23
C GLU A 34 -17.39 -3.04 -2.42
N LYS A 35 -17.84 -3.46 -3.60
CA LYS A 35 -17.10 -3.26 -4.85
C LYS A 35 -17.53 -1.95 -5.49
N GLY A 36 -16.59 -1.03 -5.64
CA GLY A 36 -16.82 0.22 -6.36
C GLY A 36 -16.98 0.01 -7.86
N GLU A 37 -17.49 1.03 -8.55
CA GLU A 37 -17.64 1.04 -10.02
C GLU A 37 -16.30 0.87 -10.75
N ASP A 38 -15.21 1.31 -10.12
CA ASP A 38 -13.84 1.15 -10.60
C ASP A 38 -13.27 -0.27 -10.40
N GLY A 39 -14.08 -1.19 -9.88
CA GLY A 39 -13.75 -2.60 -9.71
C GLY A 39 -13.00 -2.93 -8.43
N TRP A 40 -12.65 -1.93 -7.61
CA TRP A 40 -11.91 -2.12 -6.37
C TRP A 40 -12.82 -2.34 -5.16
N TRP A 41 -12.37 -3.17 -4.22
CA TRP A 41 -13.10 -3.46 -2.98
C TRP A 41 -12.69 -2.52 -1.85
N ARG A 42 -13.67 -1.92 -1.17
CA ARG A 42 -13.50 -0.97 -0.06
C ARG A 42 -14.28 -1.44 1.17
N MET A 43 -13.88 -0.98 2.36
CA MET A 43 -14.61 -1.28 3.59
C MET A 43 -15.90 -0.44 3.67
N LYS A 44 -17.03 -1.08 4.00
CA LYS A 44 -18.30 -0.37 4.20
C LYS A 44 -18.21 0.58 5.40
N GLY A 45 -18.73 1.80 5.25
CA GLY A 45 -18.88 2.75 6.35
C GLY A 45 -17.55 3.21 6.98
N LYS A 46 -16.41 3.02 6.31
CA LYS A 46 -15.09 3.46 6.75
C LYS A 46 -14.41 4.18 5.60
N GLU A 47 -14.06 5.45 5.80
CA GLU A 47 -13.49 6.27 4.73
C GLU A 47 -12.05 5.85 4.36
N PHE A 48 -11.24 5.36 5.32
CA PHE A 48 -9.86 4.99 5.03
C PHE A 48 -9.33 3.87 5.94
N ILE A 49 -9.29 2.63 5.40
CA ILE A 49 -8.52 1.52 5.98
C ILE A 49 -7.46 1.13 4.95
N PRO A 50 -6.15 1.24 5.24
CA PRO A 50 -5.10 0.86 4.30
C PRO A 50 -5.17 -0.64 3.97
N MET A 51 -5.41 -0.96 2.70
CA MET A 51 -5.55 -2.34 2.22
C MET A 51 -4.45 -2.72 1.23
N LEU A 52 -3.94 -1.73 0.49
CA LEU A 52 -2.79 -1.82 -0.40
C LEU A 52 -1.84 -0.65 -0.15
N PHE A 53 -0.58 -0.84 -0.50
CA PHE A 53 0.38 0.25 -0.57
C PHE A 53 1.28 0.11 -1.80
N SER A 54 1.83 1.23 -2.26
CA SER A 54 2.93 1.26 -3.21
C SER A 54 4.12 1.95 -2.57
N ILE A 55 5.31 1.51 -2.92
CA ILE A 55 6.56 2.09 -2.45
C ILE A 55 7.50 2.25 -3.64
N ARG A 56 8.13 3.42 -3.74
CA ARG A 56 9.20 3.66 -4.69
C ARG A 56 10.47 3.98 -3.93
N ALA A 57 11.56 3.35 -4.34
CA ALA A 57 12.87 3.59 -3.77
C ALA A 57 13.91 3.50 -4.89
N THR A 58 14.95 4.31 -4.77
CA THR A 58 16.03 4.40 -5.76
C THR A 58 17.35 4.10 -5.08
N LYS A 59 18.21 3.30 -5.72
CA LYS A 59 19.59 3.11 -5.29
C LYS A 59 20.41 4.33 -5.74
N PRO A 60 21.01 5.11 -4.83
CA PRO A 60 21.90 6.20 -5.22
C PRO A 60 23.08 5.66 -6.05
N ALA A 61 23.53 6.43 -7.05
CA ALA A 61 24.78 6.12 -7.73
C ALA A 61 25.94 6.24 -6.73
N GLU A 62 26.90 5.32 -6.80
CA GLU A 62 28.15 5.45 -6.04
C GLU A 62 28.91 6.68 -6.56
N ALA A 63 29.52 7.43 -5.63
CA ALA A 63 30.34 8.61 -5.95
C ALA A 63 31.76 8.18 -6.37
#